data_AF-A0A974HMV5-F1
#
_entry.id   AF-A0A974HMV5-F1
#
_cell.length_a   1.000
_cell.length_b   1.000
_cell.length_c   1.000
_cell.angle_alpha   90.00
_cell.angle_beta   90.00
_cell.angle_gamma   90.00
#
_symmetry.space_group_name_H-M   'P 1'
#
loop_
_entity.id
_entity.type
_entity.pdbx_description
1 polymer ?
#
loop_
_entity_poly.entity_id
_entity_poly.type
_entity_poly.pdbx_seq_one_letter_code
_entity_poly.pdbx_strand_id
1 'polypeptide(L)'
;LLNSLEADRETGCKHGIFFKDGQRKVDYILAFTYKKSGSRTPNKKNHHNNSVHNLHSPKDDHHLPGGGGDLEAMEAEPKMDYHEDDKRFRREEYEGNLIETGLELERDEETKLHGVGFVKIHAPWNVLCREAEFMKLKMPTKKVYQINRTQGLMQKLSSFIHKISEPIQPKVAGLRPQTVKHLSYPFSREKQHLFDMSDKESFFDSKTRSSIVYEILKRTTCTKAKYSMGITSLLANGVYSAAYPLHDGDYDSEAEANDRK
;
A
#
# COMPACT_ATOMS: atom_id res chain seq x y z
N LEU A 1 35.05 -19.80 5.46
CA LEU A 1 34.70 -18.36 5.40
C LEU A 1 33.76 -17.98 4.24
N LEU A 2 33.41 -18.89 3.32
CA LEU A 2 32.51 -18.57 2.19
C LEU A 2 31.03 -18.97 2.39
N ASN A 3 30.69 -19.73 3.43
CA ASN A 3 29.30 -20.16 3.68
C ASN A 3 28.46 -19.18 4.53
N SER A 4 29.00 -18.00 4.86
CA SER A 4 28.31 -17.00 5.70
C SER A 4 27.69 -15.84 4.90
N LEU A 5 27.91 -15.79 3.57
CA LEU A 5 27.46 -14.69 2.72
C LEU A 5 26.22 -15.04 1.86
N GLU A 6 25.87 -16.32 1.72
CA GLU A 6 24.66 -16.72 0.98
C GLU A 6 23.39 -16.53 1.81
N ALA A 7 23.45 -16.78 3.13
CA ALA A 7 22.31 -16.59 4.02
C ALA A 7 21.84 -15.12 4.09
N ASP A 8 22.72 -14.16 3.80
CA ASP A 8 22.44 -12.72 3.96
C ASP A 8 21.75 -12.10 2.72
N ARG A 9 21.88 -12.71 1.53
CA ARG A 9 21.18 -12.24 0.32
C ARG A 9 19.72 -12.68 0.29
N GLU A 10 19.43 -13.87 0.82
CA GLU A 10 18.08 -14.44 0.82
C GLU A 10 17.20 -13.84 1.95
N THR A 11 17.82 -13.50 3.09
CA THR A 11 17.15 -12.76 4.18
C THR A 11 16.77 -11.35 3.73
N GLY A 12 17.64 -10.63 3.02
CA GLY A 12 17.35 -9.28 2.50
C GLY A 12 16.12 -9.22 1.58
N CYS A 13 15.88 -10.24 0.76
CA CYS A 13 14.73 -10.32 -0.14
C CYS A 13 13.40 -10.51 0.61
N LYS A 14 13.41 -11.19 1.76
CA LYS A 14 12.18 -11.50 2.55
C LYS A 14 11.70 -10.34 3.43
N HIS A 15 12.57 -9.39 3.79
CA HIS A 15 12.24 -8.28 4.70
C HIS A 15 11.12 -7.34 4.18
N GLY A 16 10.87 -7.31 2.87
CA GLY A 16 9.80 -6.51 2.27
C GLY A 16 8.42 -7.18 2.28
N ILE A 17 8.38 -8.52 2.20
CA ILE A 17 7.14 -9.30 2.04
C ILE A 17 6.55 -9.70 3.39
N PHE A 18 7.38 -9.74 4.43
CA PHE A 18 6.97 -10.07 5.80
C PHE A 18 7.19 -8.89 6.76
N PHE A 19 6.57 -8.97 7.92
CA PHE A 19 6.92 -8.17 9.09
C PHE A 19 8.33 -8.53 9.56
N LYS A 20 8.90 -7.73 10.46
CA LYS A 20 10.26 -7.95 11.00
C LYS A 20 10.44 -9.29 11.71
N ASP A 21 9.35 -9.92 12.14
CA ASP A 21 9.37 -11.27 12.71
C ASP A 21 9.56 -12.40 11.68
N GLY A 22 9.45 -12.09 10.39
CA GLY A 22 9.56 -13.07 9.30
C GLY A 22 8.40 -14.06 9.22
N GLN A 23 7.35 -13.89 10.01
CA GLN A 23 6.19 -14.80 10.07
C GLN A 23 4.96 -14.19 9.42
N ARG A 24 4.66 -12.93 9.72
CA ARG A 24 3.43 -12.30 9.24
C ARG A 24 3.64 -11.70 7.86
N LYS A 25 2.93 -12.26 6.88
CA LYS A 25 2.95 -11.77 5.49
C LYS A 25 2.25 -10.41 5.37
N VAL A 26 2.85 -9.49 4.64
CA VAL A 26 2.28 -8.17 4.36
C VAL A 26 1.22 -8.30 3.28
N ASP A 27 -0.01 -7.89 3.60
CA ASP A 27 -1.16 -7.93 2.70
C ASP A 27 -1.39 -6.59 1.97
N TYR A 28 -0.98 -5.49 2.60
CA TYR A 28 -1.22 -4.15 2.10
C TYR A 28 -0.21 -3.15 2.68
N ILE A 29 0.05 -2.07 1.92
CA ILE A 29 0.94 -0.97 2.32
C ILE A 29 0.18 0.35 2.27
N LEU A 30 0.36 1.17 3.30
CA LEU A 30 0.09 2.61 3.25
C LEU A 30 1.42 3.36 3.22
N ALA A 31 1.60 4.28 2.29
CA ALA A 31 2.77 5.12 2.19
C ALA A 31 2.42 6.58 2.49
N PHE A 32 3.34 7.31 3.11
CA PHE A 32 3.24 8.74 3.35
C PHE A 32 4.62 9.39 3.28
N THR A 33 4.67 10.72 3.11
CA THR A 33 5.93 11.46 3.09
C THR A 33 6.13 12.23 4.39
N TYR A 34 7.37 12.29 4.86
CA TYR A 34 7.79 13.23 5.87
C TYR A 34 8.24 14.51 5.16
N LYS A 35 7.71 15.67 5.55
CA LYS A 35 8.37 16.91 5.12
C LYS A 35 9.75 16.96 5.73
N LYS A 36 10.76 17.16 4.88
CA LYS A 36 12.09 17.55 5.33
C LYS A 36 11.94 18.90 6.01
N SER A 37 12.06 18.94 7.34
CA SER A 37 12.21 20.21 8.06
C SER A 37 13.36 20.95 7.39
N GLY A 38 13.05 22.13 6.83
CA GLY A 38 13.90 22.77 5.83
C GLY A 38 15.33 22.92 6.32
N SER A 39 16.28 22.29 5.61
CA SER A 39 17.69 22.68 5.70
C SER A 39 17.77 24.14 5.25
N ARG A 40 17.89 25.07 6.22
CA ARG A 40 18.26 26.46 5.94
C ARG A 40 19.59 26.43 5.19
N THR A 41 19.56 26.66 3.88
CA THR A 41 20.76 27.04 3.14
C THR A 41 21.22 28.39 3.72
N PRO A 42 22.45 28.51 4.25
CA PRO A 42 22.95 29.80 4.68
C PRO A 42 23.17 30.62 3.41
N ASN A 43 22.31 31.61 3.19
CA ASN A 43 22.47 32.55 2.08
C ASN A 43 23.81 33.27 2.27
N LYS A 44 24.82 32.92 1.46
CA LYS A 44 26.07 33.68 1.35
C LYS A 44 25.71 35.09 0.90
N LYS A 45 25.84 36.07 1.80
CA LYS A 45 25.87 37.49 1.45
C LYS A 45 27.08 37.72 0.54
N ASN A 46 26.85 37.82 -0.77
CA ASN A 46 27.85 38.39 -1.67
C ASN A 46 27.80 39.91 -1.50
N HIS A 47 28.81 40.47 -0.83
CA HIS A 47 29.17 41.87 -0.98
C HIS A 47 29.63 42.10 -2.43
N HIS A 48 28.95 42.99 -3.13
CA HIS A 48 29.49 43.60 -4.34
C HIS A 48 29.49 45.11 -4.14
N ASN A 49 30.67 45.63 -3.78
CA ASN A 49 31.00 47.04 -3.94
C ASN A 49 31.25 47.28 -5.43
N ASN A 50 30.59 48.27 -6.02
CA ASN A 50 31.27 49.12 -6.98
C ASN A 50 30.63 50.52 -7.02
N SER A 51 31.50 51.50 -6.84
CA SER A 51 31.23 52.93 -6.92
C SER A 51 31.47 53.40 -8.37
N VAL A 52 30.81 54.50 -8.78
CA VAL A 52 31.39 55.70 -9.45
C VAL A 52 30.28 56.50 -10.18
N HIS A 53 29.89 57.60 -9.52
CA HIS A 53 29.75 59.01 -9.96
C HIS A 53 28.83 59.56 -11.09
N ASN A 54 28.25 60.72 -10.70
CA ASN A 54 27.83 61.96 -11.43
C ASN A 54 26.36 62.07 -11.91
N LEU A 55 25.64 63.20 -11.84
CA LEU A 55 25.70 64.47 -11.07
C LEU A 55 24.44 65.31 -11.50
N HIS A 56 23.59 65.80 -10.59
CA HIS A 56 22.89 67.14 -10.59
C HIS A 56 21.57 67.18 -9.78
N SER A 57 21.44 68.28 -9.02
CA SER A 57 20.47 68.67 -7.97
C SER A 57 19.35 69.61 -8.52
N PRO A 58 18.48 70.31 -7.73
CA PRO A 58 18.11 70.23 -6.29
C PRO A 58 16.58 70.40 -5.97
N LYS A 59 16.27 70.50 -4.65
CA LYS A 59 15.08 71.05 -3.93
C LYS A 59 14.09 70.01 -3.37
N ASP A 60 13.62 70.03 -2.12
CA ASP A 60 13.63 71.00 -1.02
C ASP A 60 13.60 70.29 0.36
N ASP A 61 13.85 71.09 1.39
CA ASP A 61 14.10 70.90 2.82
C ASP A 61 13.18 69.97 3.64
N HIS A 62 13.77 69.26 4.62
CA HIS A 62 13.58 69.52 6.07
C HIS A 62 14.55 68.67 6.93
N HIS A 63 15.07 69.30 7.98
CA HIS A 63 16.20 68.90 8.83
C HIS A 63 15.69 68.77 10.29
N LEU A 64 15.77 67.62 10.99
CA LEU A 64 16.71 67.22 12.10
C LEU A 64 15.93 66.41 13.20
N PRO A 65 16.54 65.80 14.26
CA PRO A 65 17.68 64.85 14.30
C PRO A 65 17.55 63.68 15.36
N GLY A 66 18.42 62.66 15.24
CA GLY A 66 18.88 61.75 16.33
C GLY A 66 17.99 60.53 16.66
N GLY A 67 18.45 59.31 16.94
CA GLY A 67 19.78 58.74 17.15
C GLY A 67 19.67 57.52 18.09
N GLY A 68 20.33 56.41 17.76
CA GLY A 68 20.63 55.32 18.72
C GLY A 68 19.70 54.10 18.62
N GLY A 69 20.31 52.92 18.61
CA GLY A 69 19.64 51.65 18.32
C GLY A 69 18.71 51.15 19.43
N ASP A 70 17.75 50.33 19.02
CA ASP A 70 17.73 48.94 19.46
C ASP A 70 17.05 48.10 18.36
N LEU A 71 17.85 47.24 17.73
CA LEU A 71 17.35 46.13 16.96
C LEU A 71 16.87 45.11 17.99
N GLU A 72 15.60 45.18 18.39
CA GLU A 72 14.95 44.01 18.97
C GLU A 72 14.96 42.93 17.88
N ALA A 73 15.90 42.01 18.04
CA ALA A 73 15.87 40.72 17.38
C ALA A 73 14.55 40.06 17.81
N MET A 74 13.51 40.23 16.99
CA MET A 74 12.36 39.36 17.06
C MET A 74 12.90 37.96 16.74
N GLU A 75 13.16 37.21 17.82
CA GLU A 75 13.50 35.81 17.79
C GLU A 75 12.51 35.15 16.83
N ALA A 76 13.04 34.53 15.78
CA ALA A 76 12.21 33.76 14.87
C ALA A 76 11.62 32.61 15.69
N GLU A 77 10.40 32.81 16.20
CA GLU A 77 9.65 31.76 16.86
C GLU A 77 9.64 30.52 15.95
N PRO A 78 9.80 29.31 16.52
CA PRO A 78 9.79 28.10 15.74
C PRO A 78 8.42 28.03 15.05
N LYS A 79 8.44 28.17 13.72
CA LYS A 79 7.26 28.09 12.86
C LYS A 79 6.70 26.66 12.99
N MET A 80 5.86 26.43 14.00
CA MET A 80 5.23 25.15 14.31
C MET A 80 4.57 24.60 13.03
N ASP A 81 4.95 23.39 12.62
CA ASP A 81 4.44 22.75 11.41
C ASP A 81 3.06 22.13 11.67
N TYR A 82 2.09 22.99 12.02
CA TYR A 82 0.71 22.60 12.34
C TYR A 82 0.07 21.67 11.30
N HIS A 83 0.49 21.80 10.03
CA HIS A 83 -0.03 20.97 8.96
C HIS A 83 0.52 19.54 8.97
N GLU A 84 1.77 19.33 9.36
CA GLU A 84 2.33 17.98 9.48
C GLU A 84 1.90 17.29 10.77
N ASP A 85 1.76 18.04 11.86
CA ASP A 85 1.18 17.52 13.11
C ASP A 85 -0.27 17.06 12.92
N ASP A 86 -1.08 17.83 12.18
CA ASP A 86 -2.45 17.45 11.83
C ASP A 86 -2.49 16.15 10.98
N LYS A 87 -1.63 16.03 9.96
CA LYS A 87 -1.54 14.79 9.16
C LYS A 87 -1.09 13.61 10.00
N ARG A 88 -0.11 13.81 10.89
CA ARG A 88 0.39 12.78 11.80
C ARG A 88 -0.72 12.29 12.72
N PHE A 89 -1.47 13.21 13.32
CA PHE A 89 -2.62 12.89 14.18
C PHE A 89 -3.69 12.10 13.43
N ARG A 90 -4.06 12.53 12.21
CA ARG A 90 -5.02 11.81 11.37
C ARG A 90 -4.56 10.40 11.00
N ARG A 91 -3.25 10.20 10.75
CA ARG A 91 -2.68 8.85 10.53
C ARG A 91 -2.81 7.99 11.78
N GLU A 92 -2.41 8.50 12.94
CA GLU A 92 -2.47 7.74 14.19
C GLU A 92 -3.90 7.33 14.56
N GLU A 93 -4.87 8.22 14.36
CA GLU A 93 -6.28 7.89 14.56
C GLU A 93 -6.73 6.79 13.59
N TYR A 94 -6.45 6.95 12.29
CA TYR A 94 -6.86 5.97 11.29
C TYR A 94 -6.23 4.59 11.54
N GLU A 95 -4.93 4.55 11.80
CA GLU A 95 -4.18 3.34 12.11
C GLU A 95 -4.69 2.67 13.40
N GLY A 96 -5.03 3.47 14.42
CA GLY A 96 -5.69 2.97 15.63
C GLY A 96 -7.02 2.27 15.32
N ASN A 97 -7.86 2.90 14.50
CA ASN A 97 -9.14 2.31 14.10
C ASN A 97 -8.95 1.03 13.27
N LEU A 98 -7.90 0.95 12.43
CA LEU A 98 -7.55 -0.29 11.72
C LEU A 98 -7.18 -1.41 12.69
N ILE A 99 -6.40 -1.11 13.72
CA ILE A 99 -6.06 -2.08 14.77
C ILE A 99 -7.31 -2.53 15.52
N GLU A 100 -8.25 -1.62 15.82
CA GLU A 100 -9.53 -1.96 16.44
C GLU A 100 -10.39 -2.89 15.58
N THR A 101 -10.30 -2.78 14.24
CA THR A 101 -10.95 -3.76 13.34
C THR A 101 -10.28 -5.16 13.41
N GLY A 102 -9.10 -5.26 14.02
CA GLY A 102 -8.34 -6.50 14.20
C GLY A 102 -7.15 -6.66 13.25
N LEU A 103 -6.85 -5.64 12.43
CA LEU A 103 -5.65 -5.66 11.58
C LEU A 103 -4.38 -5.48 12.42
N GLU A 104 -3.28 -6.05 11.95
CA GLU A 104 -1.96 -5.87 12.57
C GLU A 104 -1.12 -4.95 11.69
N LEU A 105 -0.48 -3.96 12.31
CA LEU A 105 0.26 -2.91 11.62
C LEU A 105 1.73 -2.90 12.09
N GLU A 106 2.66 -2.70 11.15
CA GLU A 106 4.08 -2.47 11.42
C GLU A 106 4.55 -1.22 10.66
N ARG A 107 5.19 -0.28 11.35
CA ARG A 107 5.82 0.88 10.71
C ARG A 107 7.28 0.58 10.38
N ASP A 108 7.68 0.91 9.16
CA ASP A 108 9.07 0.84 8.76
C ASP A 108 9.81 2.11 9.22
N GLU A 109 10.62 1.99 10.27
CA GLU A 109 11.38 3.10 10.84
C GLU A 109 12.60 3.49 10.00
N GLU A 110 13.14 2.56 9.22
CA GLU A 110 14.38 2.75 8.45
C GLU A 110 14.15 3.68 7.26
N THR A 111 12.92 3.67 6.74
CA THR A 111 12.50 4.54 5.63
C THR A 111 12.38 6.01 6.01
N LYS A 112 12.27 6.34 7.31
CA LYS A 112 12.25 7.73 7.80
C LYS A 112 13.44 8.55 7.30
N LEU A 113 14.61 7.92 7.16
CA LEU A 113 15.84 8.54 6.67
C LEU A 113 15.72 9.05 5.23
N HIS A 114 14.86 8.43 4.44
CA HIS A 114 14.62 8.73 3.03
C HIS A 114 13.46 9.72 2.83
N GLY A 115 12.83 10.19 3.92
CA GLY A 115 11.70 11.13 3.87
C GLY A 115 10.37 10.47 3.47
N VAL A 116 10.28 9.15 3.46
CA VAL A 116 9.06 8.38 3.19
C VAL A 116 8.81 7.44 4.37
N GLY A 117 7.55 7.27 4.76
CA GLY A 117 7.14 6.30 5.76
C GLY A 117 6.21 5.27 5.14
N PHE A 118 6.36 4.02 5.59
CA PHE A 118 5.47 2.92 5.21
C PHE A 118 4.83 2.29 6.44
N VAL A 119 3.55 1.96 6.30
CA VAL A 119 2.78 1.13 7.23
C VAL A 119 2.47 -0.17 6.51
N LYS A 120 3.06 -1.26 6.99
CA LYS A 120 2.74 -2.62 6.58
C LYS A 120 1.49 -3.07 7.31
N ILE A 121 0.59 -3.72 6.60
CA ILE A 121 -0.67 -4.24 7.13
C ILE A 121 -0.72 -5.74 6.92
N HIS A 122 -1.02 -6.48 7.98
CA HIS A 122 -1.32 -7.90 7.98
C HIS A 122 -2.74 -8.14 8.47
N ALA A 123 -3.47 -9.04 7.79
CA ALA A 123 -4.77 -9.53 8.21
C ALA A 123 -4.63 -10.91 8.86
N PRO A 124 -4.87 -11.02 10.17
CA PRO A 124 -4.89 -12.30 10.87
C PRO A 124 -5.99 -13.24 10.34
N TRP A 125 -5.78 -14.55 10.49
CA TRP A 125 -6.70 -15.59 9.97
C TRP A 125 -8.16 -15.41 10.41
N ASN A 126 -8.40 -15.04 11.66
CA ASN A 126 -9.74 -14.80 12.20
C ASN A 126 -10.41 -13.58 11.54
N VAL A 127 -9.64 -12.54 11.22
CA VAL A 127 -10.13 -11.36 10.49
C VAL A 127 -10.48 -11.75 9.06
N LEU A 128 -9.59 -12.46 8.35
CA LEU A 128 -9.86 -12.97 7.00
C LEU A 128 -11.12 -13.81 6.95
N CYS A 129 -11.29 -14.75 7.88
CA CYS A 129 -12.49 -15.58 7.96
C CYS A 129 -13.77 -14.74 8.20
N ARG A 130 -13.72 -13.78 9.13
CA ARG A 130 -14.87 -12.93 9.46
C ARG A 130 -15.27 -12.07 8.25
N GLU A 131 -14.30 -11.43 7.61
CA GLU A 131 -14.56 -10.55 6.47
C GLU A 131 -14.97 -11.33 5.22
N ALA A 132 -14.36 -12.49 4.95
CA ALA A 132 -14.76 -13.35 3.84
C ALA A 132 -16.22 -13.81 3.96
N GLU A 133 -16.67 -14.13 5.17
CA GLU A 133 -18.07 -14.49 5.46
C GLU A 133 -19.01 -13.29 5.33
N PHE A 134 -18.58 -12.10 5.76
CA PHE A 134 -19.32 -10.86 5.59
C PHE A 134 -19.49 -10.51 4.10
N MET A 135 -18.40 -10.62 3.33
CA MET A 135 -18.35 -10.35 1.89
C MET A 135 -18.97 -11.45 1.01
N LYS A 136 -19.35 -12.59 1.61
CA LYS A 136 -19.89 -13.78 0.89
C LYS A 136 -18.96 -14.28 -0.22
N LEU A 137 -17.65 -14.26 0.02
CA LEU A 137 -16.65 -14.75 -0.93
C LEU A 137 -16.94 -16.21 -1.30
N LYS A 138 -17.07 -16.51 -2.59
CA LYS A 138 -17.29 -17.88 -3.05
C LYS A 138 -15.96 -18.63 -3.05
N MET A 139 -15.84 -19.62 -2.19
CA MET A 139 -14.63 -20.45 -2.06
C MET A 139 -14.88 -21.86 -2.63
N PRO A 140 -13.88 -22.49 -3.25
CA PRO A 140 -13.99 -23.86 -3.74
C PRO A 140 -14.21 -24.82 -2.56
N THR A 141 -15.18 -25.72 -2.70
CA THR A 141 -15.46 -26.77 -1.73
C THR A 141 -14.68 -28.05 -2.03
N LYS A 142 -14.57 -28.93 -1.03
CA LYS A 142 -14.01 -30.28 -1.18
C LYS A 142 -14.79 -31.13 -2.20
N LYS A 143 -16.07 -30.81 -2.43
CA LYS A 143 -16.89 -31.52 -3.41
C LYS A 143 -16.54 -31.05 -4.82
N VAL A 144 -16.07 -32.00 -5.62
CA VAL A 144 -15.85 -31.84 -7.05
C VAL A 144 -16.92 -32.58 -7.82
N TYR A 145 -17.30 -32.05 -8.99
CA TYR A 145 -18.07 -32.82 -9.95
C TYR A 145 -17.24 -33.06 -11.20
N GLN A 146 -17.34 -34.28 -11.73
CA GLN A 146 -16.79 -34.61 -13.03
C GLN A 146 -17.77 -34.11 -14.10
N ILE A 147 -17.27 -33.27 -14.99
CA ILE A 147 -17.99 -32.92 -16.20
C ILE A 147 -17.91 -34.15 -17.10
N ASN A 148 -18.92 -35.00 -17.02
CA ASN A 148 -19.12 -36.05 -18.01
C ASN A 148 -19.32 -35.36 -19.35
N ARG A 149 -18.39 -35.57 -20.30
CA ARG A 149 -18.61 -35.21 -21.70
C ARG A 149 -19.91 -35.90 -22.12
N THR A 150 -20.94 -35.12 -22.39
CA THR A 150 -22.21 -35.63 -22.90
C THR A 150 -21.92 -36.41 -24.19
N GLN A 151 -22.09 -37.74 -24.14
CA GLN A 151 -21.98 -38.57 -25.33
C GLN A 151 -23.16 -38.28 -26.25
N GLY A 152 -22.88 -37.92 -27.52
CA GLY A 152 -23.88 -37.66 -28.55
C GLY A 152 -23.75 -36.31 -29.25
N LEU A 153 -24.90 -35.76 -29.70
CA LEU A 153 -25.04 -34.60 -30.60
C LEU A 153 -24.24 -33.35 -30.20
N MET A 154 -23.97 -33.14 -28.91
CA MET A 154 -23.18 -32.00 -28.43
C MET A 154 -21.70 -32.06 -28.85
N GLN A 155 -21.11 -33.26 -29.03
CA GLN A 155 -19.74 -33.36 -29.55
C GLN A 155 -19.65 -32.93 -31.01
N LYS A 156 -20.68 -33.23 -31.82
CA LYS A 156 -20.75 -32.77 -33.20
C LYS A 156 -20.82 -31.24 -33.21
N LEU A 157 -21.71 -30.65 -32.41
CA LEU A 157 -21.85 -29.19 -32.32
C LEU A 157 -20.56 -28.51 -31.81
N SER A 158 -19.89 -29.05 -30.78
CA SER A 158 -18.62 -28.50 -30.31
C SER A 158 -17.53 -28.60 -31.37
N SER A 159 -17.52 -29.67 -32.17
CA SER A 159 -16.57 -29.83 -33.28
C SER A 159 -16.81 -28.81 -34.40
N PHE A 160 -18.07 -28.52 -34.72
CA PHE A 160 -18.42 -27.46 -35.67
C PHE A 160 -18.05 -26.07 -35.13
N ILE A 161 -18.31 -25.79 -33.85
CA ILE A 161 -17.94 -24.52 -33.22
C ILE A 161 -16.41 -24.35 -33.17
N HIS A 162 -15.65 -25.39 -32.83
CA HIS A 162 -14.18 -25.35 -32.87
C HIS A 162 -13.66 -25.09 -34.28
N LYS A 163 -14.22 -25.74 -35.30
CA LYS A 163 -13.82 -25.56 -36.70
C LYS A 163 -14.14 -24.16 -37.25
N ILE A 164 -15.19 -23.52 -36.75
CA ILE A 164 -15.56 -22.14 -37.12
C ILE A 164 -14.74 -21.12 -36.30
N SER A 165 -14.36 -21.47 -35.07
CA SER A 165 -13.56 -20.64 -34.16
C SER A 165 -12.05 -20.76 -34.38
N GLU A 166 -11.58 -21.77 -35.12
CA GLU A 166 -10.17 -22.04 -35.43
C GLU A 166 -9.39 -20.83 -35.98
N PRO A 167 -9.93 -19.99 -36.89
CA PRO A 167 -9.22 -18.83 -37.43
C PRO A 167 -9.00 -17.71 -36.40
N ILE A 168 -9.77 -17.73 -35.31
CA ILE A 168 -9.82 -16.67 -34.29
C ILE A 168 -9.16 -17.16 -32.98
N GLN A 169 -8.86 -18.46 -32.86
CA GLN A 169 -8.27 -19.01 -31.65
C GLN A 169 -6.80 -18.59 -31.53
N PRO A 170 -6.44 -17.82 -30.48
CA PRO A 170 -5.05 -17.47 -30.25
C PRO A 170 -4.24 -18.75 -30.02
N LYS A 171 -3.04 -18.83 -30.61
CA LYS A 171 -2.09 -19.93 -30.45
C LYS A 171 -1.50 -19.95 -29.03
N VAL A 172 -2.34 -20.26 -28.05
CA VAL A 172 -1.94 -20.50 -26.67
C VAL A 172 -1.92 -22.01 -26.47
N ALA A 173 -0.92 -22.53 -25.75
CA ALA A 173 -0.82 -23.95 -25.43
C ALA A 173 -2.18 -24.46 -24.92
N GLY A 174 -2.71 -25.50 -25.58
CA GLY A 174 -4.11 -25.88 -25.49
C GLY A 174 -4.60 -25.96 -24.04
N LEU A 175 -5.69 -25.23 -23.76
CA LEU A 175 -6.46 -25.37 -22.52
C LEU A 175 -6.72 -26.85 -22.28
N ARG A 176 -5.97 -27.46 -21.35
CA ARG A 176 -6.25 -28.82 -20.90
C ARG A 176 -7.72 -28.84 -20.48
N PRO A 177 -8.57 -29.69 -21.08
CA PRO A 177 -9.96 -29.78 -20.66
C PRO A 177 -9.97 -30.17 -19.18
N GLN A 178 -10.22 -29.21 -18.29
CA GLN A 178 -10.31 -29.48 -16.87
C GLN A 178 -11.65 -30.19 -16.66
N THR A 179 -11.61 -31.52 -16.61
CA THR A 179 -12.78 -32.39 -16.49
C THR A 179 -13.38 -32.39 -15.09
N VAL A 180 -12.72 -31.72 -14.15
CA VAL A 180 -13.10 -31.62 -12.74
C VAL A 180 -13.30 -30.15 -12.41
N LYS A 181 -14.50 -29.79 -11.96
CA LYS A 181 -14.76 -28.44 -11.41
C LYS A 181 -15.14 -28.56 -9.95
N HIS A 182 -14.48 -27.74 -9.13
CA HIS A 182 -14.86 -27.56 -7.73
C HIS A 182 -16.20 -26.82 -7.67
N LEU A 183 -17.12 -27.32 -6.85
CA LEU A 183 -18.31 -26.54 -6.53
C LEU A 183 -17.89 -25.40 -5.61
N SER A 184 -18.25 -24.16 -5.92
CA SER A 184 -17.99 -23.02 -5.04
C SER A 184 -19.19 -22.74 -4.13
N TYR A 185 -18.92 -22.38 -2.88
CA TYR A 185 -19.95 -22.00 -1.90
C TYR A 185 -19.52 -20.72 -1.19
N PRO A 186 -20.46 -19.79 -0.84
CA PRO A 186 -20.12 -18.63 -0.02
C PRO A 186 -19.44 -19.05 1.27
N PHE A 187 -18.28 -18.49 1.56
CA PHE A 187 -17.52 -18.80 2.75
C PHE A 187 -18.37 -18.57 3.99
N SER A 188 -18.33 -19.55 4.90
CA SER A 188 -19.03 -19.48 6.16
C SER A 188 -18.22 -20.20 7.22
N ARG A 189 -18.04 -19.55 8.37
CA ARG A 189 -17.29 -20.11 9.50
C ARG A 189 -17.98 -21.33 10.07
N GLU A 190 -19.32 -21.33 10.10
CA GLU A 190 -20.13 -22.46 10.54
C GLU A 190 -20.03 -23.67 9.60
N LYS A 191 -19.78 -23.43 8.31
CA LYS A 191 -19.68 -24.45 7.27
C LYS A 191 -18.23 -24.70 6.81
N GLN A 192 -17.26 -24.42 7.68
CA GLN A 192 -15.83 -24.61 7.40
C GLN A 192 -15.48 -26.02 6.91
N HIS A 193 -16.20 -27.04 7.37
CA HIS A 193 -16.02 -28.43 6.94
C HIS A 193 -16.22 -28.65 5.43
N LEU A 194 -16.92 -27.76 4.73
CA LEU A 194 -17.11 -27.81 3.28
C LEU A 194 -15.85 -27.40 2.50
N PHE A 195 -14.95 -26.64 3.12
CA PHE A 195 -13.78 -26.05 2.48
C PHE A 195 -12.51 -26.80 2.90
N ASP A 196 -11.58 -26.95 1.96
CA ASP A 196 -10.26 -27.48 2.29
C ASP A 196 -9.42 -26.37 2.92
N MET A 197 -9.26 -26.41 4.24
CA MET A 197 -8.48 -25.45 5.02
C MET A 197 -7.23 -26.11 5.63
N SER A 198 -6.72 -27.17 4.99
CA SER A 198 -5.55 -27.91 5.47
C SER A 198 -4.31 -27.03 5.51
N ASP A 199 -4.17 -26.16 4.52
CA ASP A 199 -3.16 -25.11 4.47
C ASP A 199 -3.83 -23.72 4.59
N LYS A 200 -3.66 -23.07 5.74
CA LYS A 200 -4.23 -21.76 6.01
C LYS A 200 -3.50 -20.64 5.29
N GLU A 201 -2.24 -20.84 4.95
CA GLU A 201 -1.42 -19.81 4.31
C GLU A 201 -1.78 -19.66 2.82
N SER A 202 -2.21 -20.75 2.17
CA SER A 202 -2.68 -20.71 0.77
C SER A 202 -4.20 -20.64 0.60
N PHE A 203 -5.00 -20.92 1.65
CA PHE A 203 -6.47 -20.92 1.53
C PHE A 203 -7.03 -19.57 1.06
N PHE A 204 -6.51 -18.48 1.62
CA PHE A 204 -6.75 -17.15 1.09
C PHE A 204 -5.51 -16.74 0.28
N ASP A 205 -5.62 -16.77 -1.05
CA ASP A 205 -4.55 -16.29 -1.93
C ASP A 205 -4.27 -14.80 -1.69
N SER A 206 -3.10 -14.33 -2.12
CA SER A 206 -2.66 -12.95 -1.84
C SER A 206 -3.59 -11.91 -2.45
N LYS A 207 -4.21 -12.25 -3.59
CA LYS A 207 -5.25 -11.42 -4.21
C LYS A 207 -6.49 -11.28 -3.33
N THR A 208 -6.95 -12.37 -2.74
CA THR A 208 -8.12 -12.39 -1.85
C THR A 208 -7.80 -11.68 -0.54
N ARG A 209 -6.63 -11.96 0.05
CA ARG A 209 -6.16 -11.29 1.27
C ARG A 209 -6.09 -9.77 1.09
N SER A 210 -5.43 -9.30 0.04
CA SER A 210 -5.36 -7.87 -0.28
C SER A 210 -6.72 -7.24 -0.58
N SER A 211 -7.62 -7.96 -1.27
CA SER A 211 -8.99 -7.49 -1.53
C SER A 211 -9.78 -7.33 -0.22
N ILE A 212 -9.67 -8.30 0.69
CA ILE A 212 -10.30 -8.21 2.02
C ILE A 212 -9.77 -7.00 2.79
N VAL A 213 -8.44 -6.81 2.85
CA VAL A 213 -7.83 -5.66 3.54
C VAL A 213 -8.31 -4.35 2.92
N TYR A 214 -8.35 -4.25 1.59
CA TYR A 214 -8.85 -3.05 0.93
C TYR A 214 -10.31 -2.73 1.27
N GLU A 215 -11.18 -3.75 1.36
CA GLU A 215 -12.55 -3.54 1.80
C GLU A 215 -12.63 -3.08 3.26
N ILE A 216 -11.74 -3.55 4.15
CA ILE A 216 -11.65 -3.03 5.53
C ILE A 216 -11.23 -1.56 5.49
N LEU A 217 -10.15 -1.22 4.77
CA LEU A 217 -9.65 0.17 4.65
C LEU A 217 -10.75 1.14 4.18
N LYS A 218 -11.55 0.74 3.19
CA LYS A 218 -12.66 1.57 2.69
C LYS A 218 -13.77 1.81 3.72
N ARG A 219 -14.06 0.82 4.56
CA ARG A 219 -15.13 0.87 5.57
C ARG A 219 -14.68 1.57 6.85
N THR A 220 -13.38 1.55 7.16
CA THR A 220 -12.83 2.25 8.33
C THR A 220 -12.80 3.76 8.09
N THR A 221 -13.19 4.53 9.11
CA THR A 221 -13.26 5.99 9.08
C THR A 221 -12.62 6.61 10.31
N CYS A 222 -11.98 7.76 10.17
CA CYS A 222 -11.65 8.67 11.29
C CYS A 222 -12.90 9.45 11.69
N THR A 223 -13.21 9.50 12.97
CA THR A 223 -14.43 10.15 13.51
C THR A 223 -14.12 11.38 14.34
N LYS A 224 -12.87 11.57 14.79
CA LYS A 224 -12.45 12.70 15.63
C LYS A 224 -12.12 13.95 14.80
N ALA A 225 -11.95 13.83 13.48
CA ALA A 225 -11.92 14.97 12.58
C ALA A 225 -13.34 15.57 12.42
N LYS A 226 -13.44 16.87 12.11
CA LYS A 226 -14.72 17.59 11.89
C LYS A 226 -15.66 16.93 10.86
N TYR A 227 -15.15 16.02 10.05
CA TYR A 227 -15.87 15.22 9.07
C TYR A 227 -15.33 13.78 9.10
N SER A 228 -16.20 12.79 8.91
CA SER A 228 -15.76 11.40 8.79
C SER A 228 -14.83 11.24 7.57
N MET A 229 -13.61 10.73 7.79
CA MET A 229 -12.61 10.55 6.74
C MET A 229 -12.25 9.08 6.56
N GLY A 230 -12.54 8.52 5.37
CA GLY A 230 -12.04 7.19 4.97
C GLY A 230 -10.71 7.27 4.22
N ILE A 231 -10.17 6.11 3.80
CA ILE A 231 -8.88 6.03 3.08
C ILE A 231 -8.82 6.95 1.86
N THR A 232 -9.90 7.05 1.07
CA THR A 232 -9.97 7.92 -0.12
C THR A 232 -9.78 9.39 0.26
N SER A 233 -10.41 9.84 1.35
CA SER A 233 -10.27 11.21 1.85
C SER A 233 -8.86 11.46 2.39
N LEU A 234 -8.25 10.48 3.07
CA LEU A 234 -6.89 10.58 3.59
C LEU A 234 -5.85 10.68 2.46
N LEU A 235 -6.05 9.93 1.36
CA LEU A 235 -5.25 10.06 0.15
C LEU A 235 -5.44 11.42 -0.53
N ALA A 236 -6.69 11.85 -0.73
CA ALA A 236 -7.01 13.12 -1.37
C ALA A 236 -6.43 14.34 -0.62
N ASN A 237 -6.35 14.26 0.71
CA ASN A 237 -5.79 15.32 1.56
C ASN A 237 -4.27 15.17 1.81
N GLY A 238 -3.61 14.23 1.14
CA GLY A 238 -2.16 14.00 1.27
C GLY A 238 -1.72 13.58 2.67
N VAL A 239 -2.61 12.94 3.44
CA VAL A 239 -2.26 12.28 4.72
C VAL A 239 -1.47 11.01 4.45
N TYR A 240 -1.92 10.25 3.44
CA TYR A 240 -1.18 9.20 2.78
C TYR A 240 -0.89 9.61 1.34
N SER A 241 0.25 9.20 0.79
CA SER A 241 0.62 9.40 -0.60
C SER A 241 0.20 8.24 -1.49
N ALA A 242 0.09 7.03 -0.94
CA ALA A 242 -0.34 5.85 -1.68
C ALA A 242 -0.90 4.76 -0.74
N ALA A 243 -1.70 3.87 -1.31
CA ALA A 243 -2.25 2.69 -0.65
C ALA A 243 -2.33 1.56 -1.68
N TYR A 244 -1.56 0.49 -1.51
CA TYR A 244 -1.44 -0.58 -2.52
C TYR A 244 -1.14 -1.95 -1.90
N PRO A 245 -1.59 -3.05 -2.53
CA PRO A 245 -1.22 -4.40 -2.13
C PRO A 245 0.24 -4.71 -2.52
N LEU A 246 0.89 -5.61 -1.78
CA LEU A 246 2.14 -6.21 -2.24
C LEU A 246 1.87 -7.41 -3.14
N HIS A 247 2.73 -7.58 -4.12
CA HIS A 247 2.70 -8.73 -5.02
C HIS A 247 3.55 -9.88 -4.47
N ASP A 248 3.18 -11.11 -4.82
CA ASP A 248 4.01 -12.26 -4.51
C ASP A 248 5.24 -12.30 -5.41
N GLY A 249 6.41 -12.13 -4.78
CA GLY A 249 7.70 -12.47 -5.34
C GLY A 249 8.20 -11.59 -6.48
N ASP A 250 9.47 -11.82 -6.81
CA ASP A 250 10.17 -11.21 -7.93
C ASP A 250 9.80 -11.93 -9.24
N TYR A 251 9.69 -11.18 -10.34
CA TYR A 251 9.33 -11.75 -11.65
C TYR A 251 10.47 -12.58 -12.26
N ASP A 252 11.72 -12.33 -11.82
CA ASP A 252 12.94 -12.79 -12.48
C ASP A 252 13.67 -13.94 -11.77
N SER A 253 13.17 -14.39 -10.62
CA SER A 253 13.81 -15.48 -9.87
C SER A 253 13.20 -16.84 -10.21
N GLU A 254 13.97 -17.92 -10.10
CA GLU A 254 13.51 -19.32 -10.03
C GLU A 254 12.67 -19.59 -8.76
N ALA A 255 11.84 -18.63 -8.33
CA ALA A 255 10.94 -18.76 -7.20
C ALA A 255 9.91 -19.88 -7.42
N GLU A 256 9.54 -20.52 -6.31
CA GLU A 256 8.40 -21.43 -6.17
C GLU A 256 7.20 -20.91 -6.94
N ALA A 257 6.40 -21.84 -7.47
CA ALA A 257 5.19 -21.49 -8.23
C ALA A 257 4.33 -20.51 -7.40
N ASN A 258 4.19 -19.30 -7.91
CA ASN A 258 3.40 -18.23 -7.32
C ASN A 258 2.26 -17.87 -8.29
N ASP A 259 1.32 -17.04 -7.85
CA ASP A 259 0.17 -16.63 -8.68
C ASP A 259 0.57 -15.87 -9.97
N ARG A 260 1.86 -15.52 -10.15
CA ARG A 260 2.39 -14.84 -11.33
C ARG A 260 2.99 -15.80 -12.38
N LYS A 261 3.35 -17.04 -12.02
CA LYS A 261 3.93 -18.06 -12.92
C LYS A 261 2.91 -19.14 -13.29
#